data_AF-A7KRY4-F1
#
_entry.id   AF-A7KRY4-F1
#
_cell.length_a   1.000
_cell.length_b   1.000
_cell.length_c   1.000
_cell.angle_alpha   90.00
_cell.angle_beta   90.00
_cell.angle_gamma   90.00
#
_symmetry.space_group_name_H-M   'P 1'
#
loop_
_entity.id
_entity.type
_entity.pdbx_description
1 polymer ?
#
loop_
_entity_poly.entity_id
_entity_poly.type
_entity_poly.pdbx_seq_one_letter_code
_entity_poly.pdbx_strand_id
1 'polypeptide(L)'
;NFRQLHSKTPGHPEISTLGVEIATGPLGQGVANAVGFAMAAKKAQNLLGSDLIDHKIYCLCGDGDLQEGISYEACSLAGLHKLDNFILIYDSNNISIEGDVGLAFNENVKMRFES
;
A
#
# COMPACT_ATOMS: atom_id res chain seq x y z
N ASN A 1 3.05 -25.17 6.13
CA ASN A 1 2.71 -25.01 7.56
C ASN A 1 2.08 -23.64 7.82
N PHE A 2 1.00 -23.26 7.13
CA PHE A 2 0.40 -21.92 7.27
C PHE A 2 -0.25 -21.74 8.66
N ARG A 3 -0.02 -20.58 9.31
CA ARG A 3 -0.54 -20.21 10.64
C ARG A 3 -0.19 -21.16 11.78
N GLN A 4 0.73 -22.09 11.56
CA GLN A 4 1.25 -22.97 12.60
C GLN A 4 2.41 -22.28 13.34
N LEU A 5 2.53 -22.57 14.63
CA LEU A 5 3.61 -22.08 15.50
C LEU A 5 4.99 -22.33 14.86
N HIS A 6 5.87 -21.32 14.89
CA HIS A 6 7.23 -21.31 14.32
C HIS A 6 7.34 -21.54 12.80
N SER A 7 6.24 -21.47 12.05
CA SER A 7 6.30 -21.55 10.59
C SER A 7 6.84 -20.28 9.94
N LYS A 8 7.33 -20.40 8.70
CA LYS A 8 7.67 -19.26 7.81
C LYS A 8 6.46 -18.73 7.02
N THR A 9 5.24 -19.07 7.46
CA THR A 9 4.00 -18.70 6.76
C THR A 9 2.98 -18.23 7.81
N PRO A 10 3.26 -17.10 8.49
CA PRO A 10 2.39 -16.53 9.52
C PRO A 10 1.05 -16.07 8.95
N GLY A 11 0.12 -15.69 9.84
CA GLY A 11 -1.23 -15.30 9.46
C GLY A 11 -1.32 -13.99 8.67
N HIS A 12 -0.41 -13.06 8.95
CA HIS A 12 -0.16 -11.88 8.14
C HIS A 12 1.35 -11.86 7.78
N PRO A 13 1.75 -11.21 6.67
CA PRO A 13 3.13 -11.22 6.22
C PRO A 13 4.10 -10.64 7.26
N GLU A 14 5.24 -11.30 7.44
CA GLU A 14 6.34 -10.84 8.32
C GLU A 14 7.67 -10.93 7.57
N ILE A 15 8.57 -9.97 7.82
CA ILE A 15 9.89 -9.86 7.17
C ILE A 15 10.82 -11.05 7.43
N SER A 16 10.52 -11.88 8.44
CA SER A 16 11.23 -13.14 8.70
C SER A 16 11.07 -14.16 7.55
N THR A 17 10.05 -13.96 6.71
CA THR A 17 9.80 -14.73 5.49
C THR A 17 10.49 -14.05 4.31
N LEU A 18 11.49 -14.71 3.71
CA LEU A 18 12.21 -14.17 2.56
C LEU A 18 11.25 -13.81 1.41
N GLY A 19 11.41 -12.60 0.86
CA GLY A 19 10.54 -12.05 -0.18
C GLY A 19 9.37 -11.22 0.34
N VAL A 20 9.12 -11.19 1.65
CA VAL A 20 8.21 -10.21 2.26
C VAL A 20 8.95 -8.89 2.47
N GLU A 21 8.61 -7.89 1.68
CA GLU A 21 9.25 -6.56 1.72
C GLU A 21 9.02 -5.81 3.04
N ILE A 22 7.82 -5.93 3.60
CA ILE A 22 7.45 -5.28 4.85
C ILE A 22 6.32 -6.06 5.54
N ALA A 23 6.27 -5.99 6.87
CA ALA A 23 5.16 -6.55 7.62
C ALA A 23 3.88 -5.72 7.39
N THR A 24 2.76 -6.39 7.15
CA THR A 24 1.43 -5.80 6.99
C THR A 24 0.40 -6.62 7.78
N GLY A 25 -0.83 -6.13 7.89
CA GLY A 25 -1.89 -6.77 8.68
C GLY A 25 -2.84 -5.72 9.23
N PRO A 26 -2.34 -4.74 10.01
CA PRO A 26 -3.09 -3.51 10.28
C PRO A 26 -3.36 -2.76 8.97
N LEU A 27 -4.63 -2.51 8.68
CA LEU A 27 -5.09 -1.90 7.43
C LEU A 27 -4.50 -0.49 7.26
N GLY A 28 -4.33 -0.07 6.00
CA GLY A 28 -3.79 1.24 5.61
C GLY A 28 -2.27 1.36 5.69
N GLN A 29 -1.60 0.63 6.60
CA GLN A 29 -0.14 0.68 6.76
C GLN A 29 0.60 0.27 5.49
N GLY A 30 0.11 -0.74 4.76
CA GLY A 30 0.71 -1.21 3.51
C GLY A 30 0.77 -0.11 2.43
N VAL A 31 -0.27 0.72 2.34
CA VAL A 31 -0.32 1.86 1.40
C VAL A 31 0.73 2.91 1.79
N ALA A 32 0.77 3.28 3.07
CA ALA A 32 1.75 4.26 3.57
C ALA A 32 3.20 3.80 3.41
N ASN A 33 3.46 2.51 3.68
CA ASN A 33 4.75 1.88 3.45
C ASN A 33 5.18 1.95 1.98
N ALA A 34 4.26 1.65 1.04
CA ALA A 34 4.54 1.72 -0.38
C ALA A 34 4.86 3.14 -0.86
N VAL A 35 4.16 4.15 -0.34
CA VAL A 35 4.52 5.57 -0.57
C VAL A 35 5.93 5.85 -0.05
N GLY A 36 6.28 5.38 1.15
CA GLY A 36 7.63 5.49 1.71
C GLY A 36 8.70 4.83 0.81
N PHE A 37 8.45 3.62 0.31
CA PHE A 37 9.36 2.95 -0.63
C PHE A 37 9.51 3.73 -1.94
N ALA A 38 8.43 4.31 -2.47
CA ALA A 38 8.48 5.12 -3.67
C ALA A 38 9.29 6.42 -3.48
N MET A 39 9.13 7.08 -2.33
CA MET A 39 9.94 8.24 -1.94
C MET A 39 11.42 7.86 -1.75
N ALA A 40 11.69 6.71 -1.11
CA ALA A 40 13.05 6.20 -0.95
C ALA A 40 13.71 5.93 -2.30
N ALA A 41 12.99 5.32 -3.25
CA ALA A 41 13.47 5.11 -4.61
C ALA A 41 13.76 6.43 -5.34
N LYS A 42 12.91 7.45 -5.19
CA LYS A 42 13.18 8.80 -5.73
C LYS A 42 14.42 9.44 -5.10
N LYS A 43 14.62 9.27 -3.80
CA LYS A 43 15.84 9.75 -3.12
C LYS A 43 17.09 9.00 -3.59
N ALA A 44 17.01 7.68 -3.75
CA ALA A 44 18.09 6.85 -4.27
C ALA A 44 18.43 7.25 -5.72
N GLN A 45 17.42 7.43 -6.58
CA GLN A 45 17.58 7.93 -7.95
C GLN A 45 18.29 9.29 -7.99
N ASN A 46 17.94 10.22 -7.10
CA ASN A 46 18.62 11.51 -7.00
C ASN A 46 20.09 11.38 -6.58
N LEU A 47 20.43 10.41 -5.72
CA LEU A 47 21.79 10.25 -5.19
C LEU A 47 22.70 9.41 -6.10
N LEU A 48 22.14 8.41 -6.78
CA LEU A 48 22.88 7.39 -7.51
C LEU A 48 22.68 7.49 -9.04
N GLY A 49 21.68 8.24 -9.49
CA GLY A 49 21.33 8.41 -10.90
C GLY A 49 20.21 7.46 -11.37
N SER A 50 19.51 7.87 -12.43
CA SER A 50 18.43 7.10 -13.06
C SER A 50 18.89 5.84 -13.77
N ASP A 51 20.15 5.78 -14.18
CA ASP A 51 20.72 4.60 -14.84
C ASP A 51 20.88 3.42 -13.88
N LEU A 52 20.85 3.67 -12.57
CA LEU A 52 20.96 2.65 -11.52
C LEU A 52 19.64 2.38 -10.80
N ILE A 53 18.72 3.34 -10.77
CA ILE A 53 17.47 3.27 -10.01
C ILE A 53 16.29 3.69 -10.91
N ASP A 54 15.49 2.71 -11.34
CA ASP A 54 14.35 2.90 -12.24
C ASP A 54 13.11 2.04 -11.90
N HIS A 55 13.17 1.28 -10.81
CA HIS A 55 12.14 0.30 -10.45
C HIS A 55 10.80 0.93 -10.03
N LYS A 56 9.73 0.13 -10.12
CA LYS A 56 8.38 0.47 -9.67
C LYS A 56 8.09 -0.09 -8.27
N ILE A 57 7.12 0.52 -7.61
CA ILE A 57 6.58 0.08 -6.32
C ILE A 57 5.10 -0.22 -6.54
N TYR A 58 4.73 -1.49 -6.38
CA TYR A 58 3.34 -1.95 -6.48
C TYR A 58 2.78 -2.21 -5.09
N CYS A 59 1.55 -1.74 -4.85
CA CYS A 59 0.81 -2.03 -3.63
C CYS A 59 -0.57 -2.54 -4.01
N LEU A 60 -0.99 -3.64 -3.39
CA LEU A 60 -2.38 -4.11 -3.44
C LEU A 60 -3.07 -3.65 -2.16
N CYS A 61 -4.26 -3.08 -2.29
CA CYS A 61 -5.07 -2.66 -1.16
C CYS A 61 -6.56 -2.98 -1.39
N GLY A 62 -7.36 -2.96 -0.33
CA GLY A 62 -8.81 -3.10 -0.38
C GLY A 62 -9.54 -1.92 0.26
N ASP A 63 -10.86 -2.05 0.41
CA ASP A 63 -11.72 -1.03 1.01
C ASP A 63 -11.27 -0.62 2.42
N GLY A 64 -10.90 -1.60 3.25
CA GLY A 64 -10.43 -1.35 4.60
C GLY A 64 -9.17 -0.48 4.66
N ASP A 65 -8.26 -0.63 3.69
CA ASP A 65 -7.06 0.23 3.61
C ASP A 65 -7.43 1.66 3.23
N LEU A 66 -8.38 1.83 2.31
CA LEU A 66 -8.79 3.14 1.79
C LEU A 66 -9.71 3.90 2.74
N GLN A 67 -10.37 3.22 3.68
CA GLN A 67 -11.14 3.85 4.76
C GLN A 67 -10.23 4.39 5.88
N GLU A 68 -9.06 3.78 6.09
CA GLU A 68 -8.11 4.21 7.12
C GLU A 68 -7.49 5.56 6.76
N GLY A 69 -7.52 6.51 7.71
CA GLY A 69 -7.04 7.89 7.51
C GLY A 69 -5.59 7.98 7.04
N ILE A 70 -4.73 7.06 7.48
CA ILE A 70 -3.32 7.01 7.07
C ILE A 70 -3.14 6.84 5.56
N SER A 71 -4.09 6.20 4.87
CA SER A 71 -4.05 6.08 3.41
C SER A 71 -4.25 7.43 2.72
N TYR A 72 -5.10 8.30 3.28
CA TYR A 72 -5.32 9.65 2.77
C TYR A 72 -4.07 10.50 2.97
N GLU A 73 -3.46 10.46 4.17
CA GLU A 73 -2.23 11.18 4.49
C GLU A 73 -1.09 10.79 3.54
N ALA A 74 -0.88 9.48 3.35
CA ALA A 74 0.17 8.96 2.49
C ALA A 74 -0.08 9.30 1.01
N CYS A 75 -1.30 9.12 0.51
CA CYS A 75 -1.62 9.41 -0.89
C CYS A 75 -1.57 10.92 -1.19
N SER A 76 -1.91 11.78 -0.22
CA SER A 76 -1.72 13.24 -0.33
C SER A 76 -0.24 13.59 -0.56
N LEU A 77 0.68 12.97 0.20
CA LEU A 77 2.12 13.13 -0.02
C LEU A 77 2.57 12.51 -1.35
N ALA A 78 2.02 11.37 -1.76
CA ALA A 78 2.35 10.75 -3.04
C ALA A 78 2.03 11.66 -4.24
N GLY A 79 0.87 12.33 -4.19
CA GLY A 79 0.47 13.35 -5.18
C GLY A 79 1.39 14.57 -5.15
N LEU A 80 1.64 15.13 -3.96
CA LEU A 80 2.55 16.28 -3.78
C LEU A 80 3.94 16.03 -4.37
N HIS A 81 4.51 14.85 -4.12
CA HIS A 81 5.84 14.47 -4.56
C HIS A 81 5.89 13.89 -5.98
N LYS A 82 4.74 13.81 -6.68
CA LYS A 82 4.64 13.27 -8.05
C LYS A 82 5.32 11.91 -8.19
N LEU A 83 4.96 10.96 -7.34
CA LEU A 83 5.57 9.63 -7.30
C LEU A 83 5.10 8.75 -8.50
N ASP A 84 5.61 9.05 -9.69
CA ASP A 84 5.35 8.31 -10.95
C ASP A 84 5.85 6.85 -10.96
N ASN A 85 6.56 6.44 -9.90
CA ASN A 85 7.06 5.10 -9.66
C ASN A 85 6.16 4.28 -8.73
N PHE A 86 5.12 4.88 -8.15
CA PHE A 86 4.14 4.21 -7.30
C PHE A 86 2.89 3.83 -8.08
N ILE A 87 2.47 2.56 -7.97
CA ILE A 87 1.25 2.04 -8.58
C ILE A 87 0.43 1.33 -7.49
N LEU A 88 -0.73 1.89 -7.17
CA LEU A 88 -1.69 1.32 -6.23
C LEU A 88 -2.77 0.56 -7.00
N ILE A 89 -2.97 -0.71 -6.67
CA ILE A 89 -3.99 -1.60 -7.24
C ILE A 89 -5.04 -1.82 -6.15
N TYR A 90 -6.20 -1.21 -6.33
CA TYR A 90 -7.32 -1.31 -5.40
C TYR A 90 -8.28 -2.43 -5.82
N ASP A 91 -8.43 -3.43 -4.97
CA ASP A 91 -9.46 -4.47 -5.08
C ASP A 91 -10.82 -3.92 -4.63
N SER A 92 -11.55 -3.33 -5.56
CA SER A 92 -12.91 -2.81 -5.34
C SER A 92 -13.94 -3.93 -5.52
N ASN A 93 -14.15 -4.73 -4.47
CA ASN A 93 -14.95 -5.95 -4.54
C ASN A 93 -16.34 -5.84 -3.89
N ASN A 94 -16.68 -4.66 -3.34
CA ASN A 94 -17.97 -4.32 -2.72
C ASN A 94 -18.26 -5.02 -1.37
N ILE A 95 -17.28 -5.69 -0.75
CA ILE A 95 -17.45 -6.39 0.53
C ILE A 95 -16.41 -5.93 1.58
N SER A 96 -16.89 -5.72 2.80
CA SER A 96 -16.10 -5.62 4.02
C SER A 96 -16.56 -6.66 5.06
N ILE A 97 -16.03 -6.64 6.28
CA ILE A 97 -16.38 -7.62 7.32
C ILE A 97 -17.88 -7.60 7.67
N GLU A 98 -18.51 -6.43 7.71
CA GLU A 98 -19.93 -6.28 8.07
C GLU A 98 -20.89 -6.49 6.89
N GLY A 99 -20.38 -6.80 5.69
CA GLY A 99 -21.17 -7.02 4.48
C GLY A 99 -20.84 -5.99 3.40
N ASP A 100 -21.88 -5.51 2.69
CA ASP A 100 -21.74 -4.56 1.58
C ASP A 100 -21.01 -3.29 2.03
N VAL A 101 -20.00 -2.87 1.27
CA VAL A 101 -19.18 -1.67 1.57
C VAL A 101 -20.05 -0.42 1.68
N GLY A 102 -21.13 -0.33 0.89
CA GLY A 102 -22.08 0.78 0.91
C GLY A 102 -22.80 1.02 2.25
N LEU A 103 -22.71 0.09 3.21
CA LEU A 103 -23.19 0.29 4.58
C LEU A 103 -22.41 1.40 5.31
N ALA A 104 -21.12 1.57 4.99
CA ALA A 104 -20.22 2.48 5.70
C ALA A 104 -19.34 3.35 4.79
N PHE A 105 -19.25 3.04 3.49
CA PHE A 105 -18.35 3.72 2.57
C PHE A 105 -18.99 3.88 1.18
N ASN A 106 -19.23 5.12 0.78
CA ASN A 106 -19.86 5.50 -0.49
C ASN A 106 -19.16 6.69 -1.17
N GLU A 107 -17.89 6.93 -0.83
CA GLU A 107 -17.08 7.99 -1.44
C GLU A 107 -16.84 7.71 -2.94
N ASN A 108 -16.69 8.79 -3.72
CA ASN A 108 -16.12 8.68 -5.06
C ASN A 108 -14.60 8.55 -4.97
N VAL A 109 -14.11 7.32 -4.85
CA VAL A 109 -12.68 7.02 -4.71
C VAL A 109 -11.85 7.59 -5.86
N LYS A 110 -12.32 7.48 -7.11
CA LYS A 110 -11.61 8.05 -8.26
C LYS A 110 -11.40 9.56 -8.09
N MET A 111 -12.45 10.30 -7.75
CA MET A 111 -12.38 11.75 -7.56
C MET A 111 -11.44 12.14 -6.42
N ARG A 112 -11.46 11.39 -5.30
CA ARG A 112 -10.54 11.58 -4.17
C ARG A 112 -9.07 11.42 -4.58
N PHE A 113 -8.75 10.48 -5.47
CA PHE A 113 -7.38 10.28 -5.94
C PHE A 113 -6.95 11.28 -7.02
N GLU A 114 -7.91 11.96 -7.67
CA GLU A 114 -7.65 13.03 -8.67
C GLU A 114 -7.50 14.43 -8.06
N SER A 115 -7.96 14.65 -6.82
CA SER A 115 -7.93 15.95 -6.12
C SER A 115 -6.57 16.29 -5.53
#